data_AF-A0A507FEP7-F1
#
_entry.id   AF-A0A507FEP7-F1
#
_cell.length_a   1.000
_cell.length_b   1.000
_cell.length_c   1.000
_cell.angle_alpha   90.00
_cell.angle_beta   90.00
_cell.angle_gamma   90.00
#
_symmetry.space_group_name_H-M   'P 1'
#
loop_
_entity.id
_entity.type
_entity.pdbx_description
1 polymer ?
#
loop_
_entity_poly.entity_id
_entity_poly.type
_entity_poly.pdbx_seq_one_letter_code
_entity_poly.pdbx_strand_id
1 'polypeptide(L)'
;MTGTPPRPFFYGLEEGGFAHPTVIKRWPVIVTDCINTVLRHSTPANTAQAGKVVAMLSALKYELDRLRPFTFAGPATITSDQDPSTATKTSDHEAAAANWALYWKKAIADHFPTHSFLTANLWADFDVFLDGKKKGFMDLKDKIVRITESHELLISSVSSDTPSETFRPHLRDLLLLSLWGNATDLSMFAGLSASEIEQMRSGASGQENIISNHIPDILNYISQSGRFESSTTTSDKPRRIDFILDNSGFELFSDLLLADYLHQTGRVQETVFHCKTIPWFVSDTMPSDFEWLLTALEDPSNF
;
A
#
# COMPACT_ATOMS: atom_id res chain seq x y z
N MET A 1 -12.24 10.65 -24.43
CA MET A 1 -11.13 9.91 -25.04
C MET A 1 -11.18 8.48 -24.51
N THR A 2 -11.63 7.53 -25.33
CA THR A 2 -11.56 6.10 -25.00
C THR A 2 -10.11 5.67 -25.23
N GLY A 3 -9.28 5.80 -24.19
CA GLY A 3 -7.87 5.44 -24.25
C GLY A 3 -7.69 3.94 -24.29
N THR A 4 -7.56 3.37 -25.49
CA THR A 4 -7.05 2.00 -25.63
C THR A 4 -5.57 2.02 -25.24
N PRO A 5 -5.11 1.17 -24.31
CA PRO A 5 -3.71 1.15 -23.91
C PRO A 5 -2.81 0.84 -25.12
N PRO A 6 -1.60 1.43 -25.20
CA PRO A 6 -0.70 1.26 -26.33
C PRO A 6 -0.10 -0.15 -26.43
N ARG A 7 -0.34 -1.01 -25.43
CA ARG A 7 0.04 -2.42 -25.41
C ARG A 7 -1.10 -3.26 -24.83
N PRO A 8 -1.19 -4.55 -25.19
CA PRO A 8 -2.11 -5.49 -24.56
C PRO A 8 -1.86 -5.57 -23.05
N PHE A 9 -2.90 -5.89 -22.29
CA PHE A 9 -2.74 -6.21 -20.87
C PHE A 9 -1.93 -7.50 -20.70
N PHE A 10 -1.23 -7.62 -19.58
CA PHE A 10 -0.64 -8.91 -19.19
C PHE A 10 -1.74 -9.85 -18.72
N TYR A 11 -1.74 -11.08 -19.21
CA TYR A 11 -2.78 -12.07 -18.94
C TYR A 11 -2.27 -13.21 -18.06
N GLY A 12 -3.08 -13.62 -17.07
CA GLY A 12 -2.73 -14.71 -16.14
C GLY A 12 -2.67 -16.09 -16.78
N LEU A 13 -3.20 -16.25 -17.99
CA LEU A 13 -3.12 -17.49 -18.77
C LEU A 13 -1.98 -17.50 -19.78
N GLU A 14 -1.33 -16.35 -20.01
CA GLU A 14 -0.20 -16.26 -20.93
C GLU A 14 1.07 -16.80 -20.25
N GLU A 15 1.51 -17.98 -20.68
CA GLU A 15 2.75 -18.58 -20.21
C GLU A 15 3.97 -17.69 -20.52
N GLY A 16 4.98 -17.73 -19.64
CA GLY A 16 6.22 -16.97 -19.79
C GLY A 16 6.20 -15.57 -19.14
N GLY A 17 5.02 -15.01 -18.86
CA GLY A 17 4.87 -13.77 -18.09
C GLY A 17 4.79 -13.98 -16.57
N PHE A 18 5.05 -12.94 -15.78
CA PHE A 18 4.94 -12.98 -14.30
C PHE A 18 3.48 -13.11 -13.81
N ALA A 19 2.51 -12.69 -14.63
CA ALA A 19 1.09 -12.82 -14.32
C ALA A 19 0.66 -14.28 -14.16
N HIS A 20 1.22 -15.19 -14.97
CA HIS A 20 0.86 -16.61 -14.95
C HIS A 20 1.16 -17.32 -13.63
N PRO A 21 2.41 -17.34 -13.11
CA PRO A 21 2.68 -17.93 -11.79
C PRO A 21 1.99 -17.18 -10.66
N THR A 22 1.68 -15.89 -10.83
CA THR A 22 0.91 -15.12 -9.83
C THR A 22 -0.52 -15.65 -9.71
N VAL A 23 -1.22 -15.80 -10.83
CA VAL A 23 -2.62 -16.26 -10.83
C VAL A 23 -2.71 -17.74 -10.45
N ILE A 24 -1.88 -18.61 -11.04
CA ILE A 24 -2.06 -20.06 -10.86
C ILE A 24 -1.43 -20.60 -9.56
N LYS A 25 -0.48 -19.87 -8.95
CA LYS A 25 0.22 -20.32 -7.74
C LYS A 25 0.00 -19.40 -6.55
N ARG A 26 0.17 -18.08 -6.71
CA ARG A 26 0.16 -17.15 -5.56
C ARG A 26 -1.25 -16.88 -5.06
N TRP A 27 -2.21 -16.64 -5.94
CA TRP A 27 -3.59 -16.35 -5.53
C TRP A 27 -4.24 -17.50 -4.72
N PRO A 28 -4.15 -18.78 -5.12
CA PRO A 28 -4.67 -19.88 -4.29
C PRO A 28 -4.03 -19.95 -2.90
N VAL A 29 -2.75 -19.60 -2.77
CA VAL A 29 -2.06 -19.53 -1.47
C VAL A 29 -2.65 -18.42 -0.62
N ILE A 30 -2.81 -17.20 -1.17
CA ILE A 30 -3.42 -16.07 -0.46
C ILE A 30 -4.84 -16.42 0.04
N VAL A 31 -5.66 -17.06 -0.79
CA VAL A 31 -7.02 -17.48 -0.38
C VAL A 31 -6.96 -18.54 0.73
N THR A 32 -5.98 -19.44 0.68
CA THR A 32 -5.75 -20.43 1.74
C THR A 32 -5.39 -19.75 3.06
N ASP A 33 -4.53 -18.73 3.03
CA ASP A 33 -4.16 -17.95 4.22
C ASP A 33 -5.34 -17.17 4.79
N CYS A 34 -6.24 -16.70 3.92
CA CYS A 34 -7.50 -16.08 4.34
C CYS A 34 -8.39 -17.07 5.09
N ILE A 35 -8.57 -18.29 4.55
CA ILE A 35 -9.33 -19.37 5.21
C ILE A 35 -8.75 -19.67 6.59
N ASN A 36 -7.43 -19.85 6.67
CA ASN A 36 -6.74 -20.12 7.93
C ASN A 36 -6.94 -18.99 8.95
N THR A 37 -6.94 -17.74 8.50
CA THR A 37 -7.16 -16.59 9.39
C THR A 37 -8.59 -16.53 9.90
N VAL A 38 -9.60 -16.75 9.05
CA VAL A 38 -11.00 -16.83 9.50
C VAL A 38 -11.19 -17.97 10.51
N LEU A 39 -10.58 -19.13 10.28
CA LEU A 39 -10.64 -20.26 11.22
C LEU A 39 -10.01 -19.95 12.58
N ARG A 40 -8.89 -19.21 12.61
CA ARG A 40 -8.23 -18.79 13.86
C ARG A 40 -9.07 -17.78 14.66
N HIS A 41 -9.79 -16.90 13.99
CA HIS A 41 -10.67 -15.90 14.61
C HIS A 41 -12.11 -16.38 14.83
N SER A 42 -12.39 -17.65 14.52
CA SER A 42 -13.68 -18.28 14.81
C SER A 42 -13.85 -18.50 16.30
N THR A 43 -14.94 -17.99 16.86
CA THR A 43 -15.35 -18.15 18.26
C THR A 43 -16.70 -18.86 18.33
N PRO A 44 -17.09 -19.48 19.45
CA PRO A 44 -18.41 -20.12 19.58
C PRO A 44 -19.60 -19.21 19.22
N ALA A 45 -19.46 -17.89 19.39
CA ALA A 45 -20.47 -16.90 19.04
C ALA A 45 -20.61 -16.66 17.52
N ASN A 46 -19.55 -16.85 16.74
CA ASN A 46 -19.52 -16.54 15.31
C ASN A 46 -19.25 -17.77 14.40
N THR A 47 -19.06 -18.98 14.96
CA THR A 47 -18.68 -20.20 14.20
C THR A 47 -19.57 -20.49 13.00
N ALA A 48 -20.89 -20.33 13.14
CA ALA A 48 -21.81 -20.57 12.02
C ALA A 48 -21.61 -19.57 10.86
N GLN A 49 -21.23 -18.33 11.17
CA GLN A 49 -20.93 -17.30 10.17
C GLN A 49 -19.54 -17.52 9.58
N ALA A 50 -18.55 -17.84 10.41
CA ALA A 50 -17.19 -18.18 9.97
C ALA A 50 -17.22 -19.36 8.98
N GLY A 51 -18.03 -20.38 9.25
CA GLY A 51 -18.24 -21.52 8.33
C GLY A 51 -18.78 -21.12 6.95
N LYS A 52 -19.64 -20.10 6.87
CA LYS A 52 -20.13 -19.56 5.58
C LYS A 52 -19.01 -18.86 4.82
N VAL A 53 -18.20 -18.03 5.50
CA VAL A 53 -17.06 -17.34 4.90
C VAL A 53 -16.03 -18.34 4.39
N VAL A 54 -15.68 -19.36 5.20
CA VAL A 54 -14.76 -20.44 4.81
C VAL A 54 -15.29 -21.21 3.59
N ALA A 55 -16.59 -21.49 3.52
CA ALA A 55 -17.18 -22.16 2.37
C ALA A 55 -17.07 -21.30 1.08
N MET A 56 -17.32 -19.99 1.18
CA MET A 56 -17.14 -19.05 0.05
C MET A 56 -15.69 -18.98 -0.42
N LEU A 57 -14.74 -18.81 0.50
CA LEU A 57 -13.31 -18.77 0.17
C LEU A 57 -12.81 -20.10 -0.41
N SER A 58 -13.33 -21.24 0.10
CA SER A 58 -13.00 -22.56 -0.43
C SER A 58 -13.54 -22.77 -1.85
N ALA A 59 -14.74 -22.26 -2.14
CA ALA A 59 -15.31 -22.26 -3.50
C ALA A 59 -14.46 -21.40 -4.45
N LEU A 60 -14.09 -20.19 -4.03
CA LEU A 60 -13.18 -19.30 -4.78
C LEU A 60 -11.84 -19.99 -5.07
N LYS A 61 -11.22 -20.62 -4.06
CA LYS A 61 -9.97 -21.37 -4.22
C LYS A 61 -10.13 -22.50 -5.25
N TYR A 62 -11.22 -23.26 -5.17
CA TYR A 62 -11.50 -24.35 -6.10
C TYR A 62 -11.64 -23.86 -7.55
N GLU A 63 -12.27 -22.70 -7.77
CA GLU A 63 -12.40 -22.09 -9.09
C GLU A 63 -11.05 -21.62 -9.63
N LEU A 64 -10.22 -20.98 -8.79
CA LEU A 64 -8.85 -20.57 -9.11
C LEU A 64 -7.98 -21.77 -9.52
N ASP A 65 -8.01 -22.86 -8.73
CA ASP A 65 -7.20 -24.06 -8.97
C ASP A 65 -7.53 -24.75 -10.30
N ARG A 66 -8.75 -24.57 -10.82
CA ARG A 66 -9.19 -25.20 -12.07
C ARG A 66 -9.12 -24.27 -13.27
N LEU A 67 -8.68 -23.03 -13.10
CA LEU A 67 -8.70 -21.98 -14.13
C LEU A 67 -10.06 -21.91 -14.85
N ARG A 68 -11.14 -22.23 -14.12
CA ARG A 68 -12.48 -22.19 -14.70
C ARG A 68 -12.82 -20.73 -14.95
N PRO A 69 -13.41 -20.39 -16.11
CA PRO A 69 -14.13 -19.12 -16.22
C PRO A 69 -15.15 -19.09 -15.08
N PHE A 70 -15.04 -18.11 -14.18
CA PHE A 70 -16.03 -17.93 -13.12
C PHE A 70 -17.41 -17.83 -13.76
N THR A 71 -18.36 -18.65 -13.32
CA THR A 71 -19.76 -18.50 -13.73
C THR A 71 -20.32 -17.29 -13.00
N PHE A 72 -20.31 -16.14 -13.66
CA PHE A 72 -20.91 -14.94 -13.13
C PHE A 72 -22.43 -15.13 -13.01
N ALA A 73 -22.95 -15.17 -11.79
CA ALA A 73 -24.30 -14.67 -11.57
C ALA A 73 -24.22 -13.16 -11.82
N GLY A 74 -24.88 -12.68 -12.88
CA GLY A 74 -24.92 -11.25 -13.18
C GLY A 74 -25.37 -10.44 -11.95
N PRO A 75 -24.85 -9.22 -11.74
CA PRO A 75 -25.36 -8.38 -10.66
C PRO A 75 -26.85 -8.16 -10.88
N ALA A 76 -27.64 -8.27 -9.81
CA ALA A 76 -28.95 -7.66 -9.78
C ALA A 76 -28.74 -6.15 -10.04
N THR A 77 -28.99 -5.73 -11.28
CA THR A 77 -29.18 -4.34 -11.72
C THR A 77 -28.17 -3.35 -11.12
N ILE A 78 -26.99 -3.25 -11.72
CA ILE A 78 -26.33 -1.96 -11.84
C ILE A 78 -27.11 -1.22 -12.93
N THR A 79 -28.10 -0.43 -12.54
CA THR A 79 -28.78 0.49 -13.45
C THR A 79 -27.81 1.62 -13.78
N SER A 80 -27.21 1.59 -14.97
CA SER A 80 -26.77 2.81 -15.63
C SER A 80 -26.79 2.63 -17.14
N ASP A 81 -27.81 3.24 -17.77
CA ASP A 81 -27.74 3.99 -19.03
C ASP A 81 -26.51 3.73 -19.93
N GLN A 82 -26.41 2.54 -20.50
CA GLN A 82 -25.53 2.26 -21.62
C GLN A 82 -26.36 1.75 -22.79
N ASP A 83 -26.32 2.53 -23.86
CA ASP A 83 -26.97 2.31 -25.16
C ASP A 83 -26.72 0.88 -25.69
N PRO A 84 -27.76 0.09 -26.03
CA PRO A 84 -27.62 -1.32 -26.45
C PRO A 84 -26.86 -1.53 -27.78
N SER A 85 -26.46 -0.47 -28.49
CA SER A 85 -25.93 -0.58 -29.86
C SER A 85 -24.42 -0.79 -29.98
N THR A 86 -23.65 -0.82 -28.88
CA THR A 86 -22.18 -1.00 -28.92
C THR A 86 -21.69 -2.37 -28.47
N ALA A 87 -22.58 -3.35 -28.29
CA ALA A 87 -22.22 -4.73 -27.96
C ALA A 87 -21.54 -5.43 -29.14
N THR A 88 -20.24 -5.17 -29.35
CA THR A 88 -19.38 -6.03 -30.15
C THR A 88 -19.31 -7.41 -29.50
N LYS A 89 -19.73 -8.44 -30.25
CA LYS A 89 -19.60 -9.86 -29.89
C LYS A 89 -18.13 -10.26 -29.79
N THR A 90 -17.46 -9.88 -28.70
CA THR A 90 -16.26 -10.58 -28.23
C THR A 90 -16.71 -11.93 -27.70
N SER A 91 -16.08 -13.00 -28.16
CA SER A 91 -16.35 -14.35 -27.68
C SER A 91 -16.24 -14.40 -26.15
N ASP A 92 -17.13 -15.14 -25.47
CA ASP A 92 -17.18 -15.19 -24.00
C ASP A 92 -15.84 -15.58 -23.35
N HIS A 93 -14.97 -16.27 -24.11
CA HIS A 93 -13.61 -16.62 -23.70
C HIS A 93 -12.62 -15.44 -23.70
N GLU A 94 -12.72 -14.52 -24.65
CA GLU A 94 -11.86 -13.34 -24.73
C GLU A 94 -12.28 -12.27 -23.73
N ALA A 95 -13.60 -12.10 -23.50
CA ALA A 95 -14.11 -11.23 -22.45
C ALA A 95 -13.76 -11.74 -21.04
N ALA A 96 -13.71 -13.07 -20.86
CA ALA A 96 -13.28 -13.68 -19.60
C ALA A 96 -11.77 -13.63 -19.37
N ALA A 97 -10.99 -13.59 -20.44
CA ALA A 97 -9.55 -13.36 -20.35
C ALA A 97 -9.19 -11.88 -20.19
N ALA A 98 -10.04 -10.95 -20.64
CA ALA A 98 -9.69 -9.54 -20.68
C ALA A 98 -9.57 -8.86 -19.29
N ASN A 99 -9.95 -9.52 -18.20
CA ASN A 99 -10.35 -8.78 -17.01
C ASN A 99 -9.88 -9.33 -15.67
N TRP A 100 -8.79 -10.10 -15.54
CA TRP A 100 -8.45 -10.70 -14.23
C TRP A 100 -8.23 -9.69 -13.09
N ALA A 101 -7.82 -8.46 -13.36
CA ALA A 101 -7.81 -7.39 -12.37
C ALA A 101 -9.23 -6.92 -11.99
N LEU A 102 -10.16 -6.92 -12.95
CA LEU A 102 -11.59 -6.73 -12.71
C LEU A 102 -12.22 -7.96 -12.03
N TYR A 103 -11.73 -9.19 -12.28
CA TYR A 103 -12.11 -10.42 -11.58
C TYR A 103 -11.52 -10.50 -10.19
N TRP A 104 -10.31 -9.99 -9.94
CA TRP A 104 -9.76 -9.90 -8.59
C TRP A 104 -10.45 -8.78 -7.83
N LYS A 105 -10.70 -7.63 -8.47
CA LYS A 105 -11.56 -6.57 -7.93
C LYS A 105 -12.97 -7.05 -7.65
N LYS A 106 -13.57 -7.87 -8.52
CA LYS A 106 -14.94 -8.38 -8.39
C LYS A 106 -15.02 -9.64 -7.54
N ALA A 107 -14.02 -10.52 -7.52
CA ALA A 107 -13.92 -11.59 -6.53
C ALA A 107 -13.61 -11.00 -5.16
N ILE A 108 -12.86 -9.90 -5.07
CA ILE A 108 -12.74 -9.15 -3.83
C ILE A 108 -14.03 -8.39 -3.50
N ALA A 109 -14.76 -7.87 -4.47
CA ALA A 109 -16.01 -7.16 -4.19
C ALA A 109 -17.19 -8.11 -3.87
N ASP A 110 -17.28 -9.24 -4.56
CA ASP A 110 -18.38 -10.22 -4.49
C ASP A 110 -18.06 -11.39 -3.54
N HIS A 111 -16.79 -11.74 -3.31
CA HIS A 111 -16.37 -12.87 -2.48
C HIS A 111 -15.45 -12.49 -1.31
N PHE A 112 -14.60 -11.46 -1.42
CA PHE A 112 -14.17 -10.75 -0.22
C PHE A 112 -15.32 -9.85 0.24
N PRO A 113 -15.39 -9.61 1.54
CA PRO A 113 -16.53 -8.99 2.19
C PRO A 113 -16.79 -7.52 1.76
N THR A 114 -17.23 -7.22 0.53
CA THR A 114 -17.82 -5.90 0.23
C THR A 114 -19.35 -5.95 0.22
N HIS A 115 -19.86 -5.54 1.38
CA HIS A 115 -21.04 -4.68 1.59
C HIS A 115 -22.45 -5.18 1.27
N SER A 116 -22.69 -6.21 0.46
CA SER A 116 -24.09 -6.61 0.19
C SER A 116 -24.66 -7.66 1.16
N PHE A 117 -23.82 -8.51 1.76
CA PHE A 117 -24.28 -9.58 2.66
C PHE A 117 -23.78 -9.47 4.11
N LEU A 118 -22.90 -8.52 4.42
CA LEU A 118 -22.28 -8.40 5.73
C LEU A 118 -22.70 -7.17 6.52
N THR A 119 -23.53 -6.29 5.96
CA THR A 119 -24.07 -5.11 6.63
C THR A 119 -24.87 -5.41 7.91
N ALA A 120 -25.06 -6.70 8.26
CA ALA A 120 -25.63 -7.17 9.52
C ALA A 120 -24.84 -8.34 10.17
N ASN A 121 -23.53 -8.49 9.90
CA ASN A 121 -22.75 -9.69 10.28
C ASN A 121 -21.50 -9.35 11.10
N LEU A 122 -21.07 -10.24 12.01
CA LEU A 122 -19.88 -10.04 12.88
C LEU A 122 -18.53 -9.99 12.12
N TRP A 123 -18.55 -10.12 10.80
CA TRP A 123 -17.38 -10.16 9.92
C TRP A 123 -17.36 -9.01 8.89
N ALA A 124 -18.27 -8.03 9.01
CA ALA A 124 -18.40 -6.92 8.05
C ALA A 124 -17.15 -6.04 7.97
N ASP A 125 -16.61 -5.71 9.13
CA ASP A 125 -15.43 -4.86 9.29
C ASP A 125 -14.18 -5.72 9.57
N PHE A 126 -14.28 -7.04 9.38
CA PHE A 126 -13.15 -7.94 9.63
C PHE A 126 -12.16 -7.87 8.47
N ASP A 127 -10.96 -7.40 8.80
CA ASP A 127 -9.82 -7.45 7.90
C ASP A 127 -9.01 -8.74 8.11
N VAL A 128 -9.08 -9.62 7.12
CA VAL A 128 -8.41 -10.92 7.13
C VAL A 128 -6.88 -10.82 7.01
N PHE A 129 -6.34 -9.65 6.68
CA PHE A 129 -4.90 -9.44 6.55
C PHE A 129 -4.29 -8.69 7.75
N LEU A 130 -5.12 -8.17 8.65
CA LEU A 130 -4.70 -7.31 9.75
C LEU A 130 -3.60 -7.92 10.63
N ASP A 131 -3.75 -9.19 11.01
CA ASP A 131 -2.75 -9.90 11.83
C ASP A 131 -1.37 -9.93 11.15
N GLY A 132 -1.35 -10.19 9.83
CA GLY A 132 -0.13 -10.24 9.05
C GLY A 132 0.52 -8.86 8.94
N LYS A 133 -0.27 -7.82 8.69
CA LYS A 133 0.17 -6.42 8.64
C LYS A 133 0.80 -5.98 9.96
N LYS A 134 0.09 -6.20 11.07
CA LYS A 134 0.59 -5.86 12.43
C LYS A 134 1.87 -6.61 12.76
N LYS A 135 1.88 -7.92 12.52
CA LYS A 135 3.06 -8.76 12.79
C LYS A 135 4.28 -8.29 12.00
N GLY A 136 4.11 -8.01 10.71
CA GLY A 136 5.20 -7.54 9.85
C GLY A 136 5.84 -6.25 10.36
N PHE A 137 5.03 -5.33 10.90
CA PHE A 137 5.54 -4.10 11.52
C PHE A 137 6.22 -4.37 12.87
N MET A 138 5.60 -5.16 13.75
CA MET A 138 6.14 -5.47 15.08
C MET A 138 7.47 -6.23 15.01
N ASP A 139 7.64 -7.12 14.02
CA ASP A 139 8.89 -7.86 13.79
C ASP A 139 10.08 -6.90 13.46
N LEU A 140 9.82 -5.61 13.19
CA LEU A 140 10.81 -4.58 12.88
C LEU A 140 10.99 -3.52 14.00
N LYS A 141 10.43 -3.73 15.20
CA LYS A 141 10.45 -2.78 16.34
C LYS A 141 11.81 -2.12 16.58
N ASP A 142 12.86 -2.90 16.78
CA ASP A 142 14.20 -2.37 17.11
C ASP A 142 14.76 -1.45 16.02
N LYS A 143 14.38 -1.70 14.76
CA LYS A 143 14.82 -0.89 13.62
C LYS A 143 14.03 0.41 13.53
N ILE A 144 12.73 0.35 13.75
CA ILE A 144 11.84 1.53 13.81
C ILE A 144 12.35 2.50 14.86
N VAL A 145 12.74 2.02 16.05
CA VAL A 145 13.31 2.84 17.13
C VAL A 145 14.58 3.56 16.64
N ARG A 146 15.54 2.83 16.07
CA ARG A 146 16.81 3.43 15.59
C ARG A 146 16.61 4.47 14.49
N ILE A 147 15.70 4.22 13.55
CA ILE A 147 15.39 5.16 12.47
C ILE A 147 14.78 6.43 13.06
N THR A 148 13.86 6.29 14.02
CA THR A 148 13.20 7.42 14.67
C THR A 148 14.20 8.28 15.45
N GLU A 149 15.09 7.65 16.23
CA GLU A 149 16.17 8.35 16.95
C GLU A 149 17.10 9.12 16.00
N SER A 150 17.47 8.51 14.87
CA SER A 150 18.30 9.16 13.85
C SER A 150 17.58 10.32 13.18
N HIS A 151 16.29 10.16 12.87
CA HIS A 151 15.45 11.16 12.23
C HIS A 151 15.28 12.40 13.11
N GLU A 152 15.02 12.24 14.41
CA GLU A 152 14.89 13.34 15.37
C GLU A 152 16.19 14.17 15.47
N LEU A 153 17.34 13.49 15.55
CA LEU A 153 18.65 14.16 15.55
C LEU A 153 18.87 14.98 14.28
N LEU A 154 18.52 14.44 13.11
CA LEU A 154 18.71 15.09 11.82
C LEU A 154 17.78 16.30 11.66
N ILE A 155 16.52 16.22 12.09
CA ILE A 155 15.60 17.37 12.08
C ILE A 155 16.11 18.51 12.99
N SER A 156 16.59 18.20 14.18
CA SER A 156 17.11 19.21 15.11
C SER A 156 18.26 20.02 14.50
N SER A 157 19.09 19.39 13.65
CA SER A 157 20.19 20.04 12.95
C SER A 157 19.74 20.96 11.81
N VAL A 158 18.66 20.61 11.10
CA VAL A 158 18.12 21.33 9.92
C VAL A 158 17.34 22.59 10.32
N SER A 159 16.91 22.65 11.58
CA SER A 159 16.24 23.80 12.19
C SER A 159 17.18 25.00 12.40
N SER A 160 18.49 24.81 12.30
CA SER A 160 19.47 25.90 12.27
C SER A 160 19.54 26.54 10.87
N ASP A 161 19.78 27.85 10.79
CA ASP A 161 19.69 28.74 9.61
C ASP A 161 20.64 28.42 8.42
N THR A 162 21.10 27.18 8.26
CA THR A 162 21.97 26.76 7.13
C THR A 162 21.28 25.69 6.26
N PRO A 163 20.36 26.06 5.34
CA PRO A 163 19.40 25.11 4.75
C PRO A 163 19.87 24.28 3.54
N SER A 164 21.16 24.00 3.34
CA SER A 164 21.58 23.34 2.08
C SER A 164 22.39 22.04 2.22
N GLU A 165 23.30 21.92 3.19
CA GLU A 165 24.21 20.75 3.23
C GLU A 165 23.55 19.49 3.78
N THR A 166 22.70 19.58 4.81
CA THR A 166 22.07 18.41 5.45
C THR A 166 20.67 18.10 4.92
N PHE A 167 19.95 19.11 4.42
CA PHE A 167 18.56 18.97 3.97
C PHE A 167 18.42 18.03 2.77
N ARG A 168 19.18 18.27 1.70
CA ARG A 168 19.05 17.50 0.45
C ARG A 168 19.43 16.03 0.65
N PRO A 169 20.54 15.69 1.35
CA PRO A 169 20.87 14.30 1.63
C PRO A 169 19.81 13.59 2.48
N HIS A 170 19.26 14.24 3.51
CA HIS A 170 18.23 13.62 4.34
C HIS A 170 16.92 13.38 3.59
N LEU A 171 16.47 14.38 2.82
CA LEU A 171 15.29 14.23 1.97
C LEU A 171 15.48 13.08 0.95
N ARG A 172 16.67 12.96 0.37
CA ARG A 172 17.02 11.84 -0.52
C ARG A 172 16.87 10.51 0.20
N ASP A 173 17.41 10.39 1.41
CA ASP A 173 17.37 9.15 2.17
C ASP A 173 15.94 8.76 2.54
N LEU A 174 15.09 9.71 2.92
CA LEU A 174 13.67 9.46 3.19
C LEU A 174 12.89 9.06 1.93
N LEU A 175 13.21 9.64 0.77
CA LEU A 175 12.64 9.22 -0.51
C LEU A 175 13.04 7.77 -0.86
N LEU A 176 14.29 7.40 -0.58
CA LEU A 176 14.77 6.02 -0.77
C LEU A 176 14.15 5.06 0.25
N LEU A 177 13.96 5.50 1.50
CA LEU A 177 13.31 4.72 2.54
C LEU A 177 11.84 4.43 2.17
N SER A 178 11.11 5.44 1.72
CA SER A 178 9.73 5.30 1.19
C SER A 178 9.70 4.35 -0.02
N LEU A 179 10.58 4.54 -1.02
CA LEU A 179 10.65 3.68 -2.21
C LEU A 179 10.89 2.20 -1.87
N TRP A 180 11.81 1.92 -0.95
CA TRP A 180 12.22 0.56 -0.61
C TRP A 180 11.45 -0.03 0.58
N GLY A 181 10.48 0.67 1.15
CA GLY A 181 9.80 0.28 2.40
C GLY A 181 9.24 -1.17 2.41
N ASN A 182 8.89 -1.70 1.23
CA ASN A 182 8.42 -3.09 1.06
C ASN A 182 9.53 -4.15 0.83
N ALA A 183 10.76 -3.74 0.54
CA ALA A 183 11.86 -4.59 0.10
C ALA A 183 13.16 -4.39 0.90
N THR A 184 13.18 -3.47 1.85
CA THR A 184 14.43 -2.97 2.46
C THR A 184 15.19 -4.09 3.18
N ASP A 185 16.46 -4.30 2.81
CA ASP A 185 17.46 -4.84 3.74
C ASP A 185 17.78 -3.72 4.73
N LEU A 186 17.11 -3.77 5.87
CA LEU A 186 17.05 -2.69 6.88
C LEU A 186 18.39 -2.41 7.58
N SER A 187 19.48 -3.07 7.16
CA SER A 187 20.85 -2.66 7.49
C SER A 187 21.21 -1.27 6.95
N MET A 188 20.47 -0.76 5.94
CA MET A 188 20.67 0.54 5.28
C MET A 188 20.37 1.78 6.15
N PHE A 189 19.53 1.66 7.18
CA PHE A 189 19.03 2.81 7.96
C PHE A 189 19.26 2.71 9.48
N ALA A 190 19.95 1.66 9.94
CA ALA A 190 20.11 1.39 11.38
C ALA A 190 21.40 2.01 11.96
N GLY A 191 21.25 3.08 12.73
CA GLY A 191 22.15 3.45 13.83
C GLY A 191 23.59 3.79 13.46
N LEU A 192 23.77 4.76 12.57
CA LEU A 192 25.09 5.22 12.15
C LEU A 192 25.43 6.61 12.70
N SER A 193 26.67 6.80 13.11
CA SER A 193 27.25 8.12 13.34
C SER A 193 27.25 8.95 12.04
N ALA A 194 27.32 10.29 12.14
CA ALA A 194 27.32 11.18 10.96
C ALA A 194 28.38 10.78 9.89
N SER A 195 29.55 10.26 10.32
CA SER A 195 30.60 9.75 9.41
C SER A 195 30.24 8.43 8.73
N GLU A 196 29.49 7.56 9.39
CA GLU A 196 29.04 6.28 8.83
C GLU A 196 27.82 6.46 7.92
N ILE A 197 26.97 7.45 8.21
CA ILE A 197 25.90 7.92 7.30
C ILE A 197 26.52 8.33 5.96
N GLU A 198 27.58 9.16 5.97
CA GLU A 198 28.28 9.60 4.75
C GLU A 198 28.85 8.42 3.93
N GLN A 199 29.43 7.41 4.59
CA GLN A 199 30.01 6.23 3.92
C GLN A 199 28.95 5.27 3.38
N MET A 200 27.87 4.98 4.12
CA MET A 200 26.78 4.13 3.63
C MET A 200 26.01 4.76 2.46
N ARG A 201 25.81 6.08 2.51
CA ARG A 201 25.17 6.88 1.45
C ARG A 201 25.86 6.77 0.08
N SER A 202 27.10 6.27 0.04
CA SER A 202 27.89 6.11 -1.18
C SER A 202 27.86 4.71 -1.81
N GLY A 203 27.37 3.67 -1.10
CA GLY A 203 27.53 2.29 -1.56
C GLY A 203 26.41 1.28 -1.27
N ALA A 204 25.44 1.60 -0.40
CA ALA A 204 24.40 0.64 0.01
C ALA A 204 22.97 1.20 -0.05
N SER A 205 22.76 2.31 -0.78
CA SER A 205 21.50 3.07 -0.78
C SER A 205 20.35 2.45 -1.59
N GLY A 206 20.62 1.37 -2.34
CA GLY A 206 19.70 0.82 -3.34
C GLY A 206 19.48 1.74 -4.54
N GLN A 207 20.02 2.96 -4.53
CA GLN A 207 19.86 3.96 -5.59
C GLN A 207 20.43 3.47 -6.93
N GLU A 208 21.46 2.62 -6.89
CA GLU A 208 22.05 1.96 -8.05
C GLU A 208 21.10 0.98 -8.75
N ASN A 209 20.06 0.49 -8.03
CA ASN A 209 19.03 -0.38 -8.59
C ASN A 209 17.86 0.40 -9.21
N ILE A 210 17.87 1.74 -9.13
CA ILE A 210 16.84 2.59 -9.71
C ILE A 210 17.13 2.82 -11.19
N ILE A 211 16.34 2.17 -12.06
CA ILE A 211 16.50 2.24 -13.51
C ILE A 211 16.15 3.63 -14.06
N SER A 212 15.16 4.30 -13.50
CA SER A 212 14.74 5.66 -13.88
C SER A 212 14.64 6.52 -12.62
N ASN A 213 15.61 7.42 -12.46
CA ASN A 213 15.80 8.15 -11.20
C ASN A 213 15.56 9.65 -11.37
N HIS A 214 14.42 10.13 -10.88
CA HIS A 214 14.05 11.55 -10.84
C HIS A 214 14.25 12.19 -9.46
N ILE A 215 14.90 11.49 -8.51
CA ILE A 215 15.20 12.04 -7.19
C ILE A 215 15.95 13.38 -7.29
N PRO A 216 16.97 13.58 -8.16
CA PRO A 216 17.62 14.87 -8.29
C PRO A 216 16.66 16.03 -8.63
N ASP A 217 15.68 15.77 -9.50
CA ASP A 217 14.68 16.78 -9.89
C ASP A 217 13.70 17.07 -8.76
N ILE A 218 13.26 16.04 -8.03
CA ILE A 218 12.42 16.18 -6.83
C ILE A 218 13.15 17.01 -5.77
N LEU A 219 14.43 16.69 -5.50
CA LEU A 219 15.27 17.45 -4.57
C LEU A 219 15.39 18.91 -5.00
N ASN A 220 15.61 19.18 -6.29
CA ASN A 220 15.68 20.53 -6.83
C ASN A 220 14.36 21.28 -6.65
N TYR A 221 13.24 20.67 -7.03
CA TYR A 221 11.91 21.24 -6.91
C TYR A 221 11.57 21.61 -5.46
N ILE A 222 11.75 20.67 -4.52
CA ILE A 222 11.45 20.91 -3.10
C ILE A 222 12.41 21.94 -2.49
N SER A 223 13.71 21.89 -2.83
CA SER A 223 14.69 22.87 -2.32
C SER A 223 14.37 24.29 -2.77
N GLN A 224 14.05 24.46 -4.06
CA GLN A 224 13.78 25.77 -4.68
C GLN A 224 12.42 26.35 -4.30
N SER A 225 11.47 25.51 -3.91
CA SER A 225 10.17 25.96 -3.40
C SER A 225 10.30 26.83 -2.14
N GLY A 226 11.44 26.82 -1.46
CA GLY A 226 11.68 27.60 -0.24
C GLY A 226 10.95 27.02 0.98
N ARG A 227 11.11 27.67 2.13
CA ARG A 227 10.37 27.36 3.37
C ARG A 227 9.16 28.30 3.48
N PHE A 228 8.05 27.80 3.99
CA PHE A 228 6.92 28.65 4.37
C PHE A 228 7.14 29.18 5.79
N GLU A 229 7.04 30.50 5.97
CA GLU A 229 7.00 31.11 7.30
C GLU A 229 5.54 31.15 7.80
N SER A 230 5.32 30.65 9.01
CA SER A 230 4.03 30.61 9.72
C SER A 230 3.30 31.97 9.77
N SER A 231 3.99 33.08 9.53
CA SER A 231 3.47 34.45 9.56
C SER A 231 2.76 34.91 8.26
N THR A 232 2.89 34.19 7.14
CA THR A 232 2.35 34.65 5.86
C THR A 232 0.88 34.25 5.68
N THR A 233 -0.01 35.15 6.08
CA THR A 233 -1.47 35.12 5.87
C THR A 233 -1.84 35.53 4.44
N THR A 234 -1.29 34.87 3.41
CA THR A 234 -1.77 35.09 2.03
C THR A 234 -2.92 34.16 1.73
N SER A 235 -3.85 34.60 0.87
CA SER A 235 -5.02 33.85 0.38
C SER A 235 -4.66 32.67 -0.53
N ASP A 236 -3.44 32.16 -0.45
CA ASP A 236 -2.93 31.10 -1.30
C ASP A 236 -3.29 29.73 -0.72
N LYS A 237 -3.54 28.76 -1.61
CA LYS A 237 -3.76 27.38 -1.21
C LYS A 237 -2.51 26.86 -0.47
N PRO A 238 -2.68 26.05 0.60
CA PRO A 238 -1.55 25.50 1.32
C PRO A 238 -0.67 24.66 0.39
N ARG A 239 0.64 24.67 0.64
CA ARG A 239 1.57 23.77 -0.03
C ARG A 239 1.27 22.34 0.38
N ARG A 240 0.64 21.61 -0.52
CA ARG A 240 0.11 20.26 -0.28
C ARG A 240 0.96 19.19 -0.94
N ILE A 241 1.12 18.06 -0.26
CA ILE A 241 1.60 16.80 -0.83
C ILE A 241 0.55 15.71 -0.65
N ASP A 242 0.39 14.87 -1.66
CA ASP A 242 -0.54 13.74 -1.67
C ASP A 242 0.23 12.43 -1.77
N PHE A 243 -0.06 11.50 -0.87
CA PHE A 243 0.46 10.13 -0.89
C PHE A 243 -0.65 9.18 -1.31
N ILE A 244 -0.48 8.51 -2.45
CA ILE A 244 -1.33 7.40 -2.84
C ILE A 244 -0.70 6.14 -2.26
N LEU A 245 -1.19 5.73 -1.09
CA LEU A 245 -0.54 4.71 -0.29
C LEU A 245 -0.63 3.33 -0.93
N ASP A 246 0.46 2.56 -0.86
CA ASP A 246 0.50 1.14 -1.17
C ASP A 246 0.39 0.35 0.14
N ASN A 247 1.48 -0.20 0.68
CA ASN A 247 1.43 -1.10 1.84
C ASN A 247 1.42 -0.38 3.20
N SER A 248 0.78 -1.05 4.15
CA SER A 248 0.80 -0.73 5.57
C SER A 248 2.12 -1.16 6.24
N GLY A 249 2.23 -0.94 7.55
CA GLY A 249 3.40 -1.33 8.31
C GLY A 249 4.61 -0.43 8.01
N PHE A 250 5.74 -1.02 7.64
CA PHE A 250 7.00 -0.27 7.53
C PHE A 250 7.04 0.71 6.35
N GLU A 251 6.39 0.39 5.23
CA GLU A 251 6.27 1.31 4.09
C GLU A 251 5.45 2.54 4.48
N LEU A 252 4.27 2.36 5.08
CA LEU A 252 3.48 3.46 5.62
C LEU A 252 4.25 4.29 6.67
N PHE A 253 4.99 3.64 7.57
CA PHE A 253 5.85 4.34 8.53
C PHE A 253 6.90 5.20 7.83
N SER A 254 7.50 4.70 6.76
CA SER A 254 8.49 5.41 5.95
C SER A 254 7.88 6.63 5.25
N ASP A 255 6.65 6.50 4.73
CA ASP A 255 5.89 7.61 4.14
C ASP A 255 5.55 8.67 5.19
N LEU A 256 5.19 8.25 6.41
CA LEU A 256 4.96 9.16 7.53
C LEU A 256 6.21 9.94 7.91
N LEU A 257 7.39 9.30 7.97
CA LEU A 257 8.65 9.98 8.24
C LEU A 257 9.01 11.01 7.16
N LEU A 258 8.77 10.68 5.89
CA LEU A 258 8.97 11.61 4.78
C LEU A 258 8.02 12.81 4.90
N ALA A 259 6.74 12.58 5.19
CA ALA A 259 5.77 13.64 5.39
C ALA A 259 6.16 14.53 6.58
N ASP A 260 6.45 13.92 7.73
CA ASP A 260 6.89 14.60 8.94
C ASP A 260 8.12 15.49 8.67
N TYR A 261 9.13 14.98 7.97
CA TYR A 261 10.29 15.78 7.59
C TYR A 261 9.94 17.02 6.78
N LEU A 262 9.05 16.87 5.79
CA LEU A 262 8.63 17.97 4.92
C LEU A 262 7.85 19.03 5.71
N HIS A 263 7.07 18.63 6.72
CA HIS A 263 6.39 19.55 7.64
C HIS A 263 7.39 20.26 8.56
N GLN A 264 8.25 19.52 9.25
CA GLN A 264 9.19 20.09 10.22
C GLN A 264 10.23 21.01 9.56
N THR A 265 10.54 20.79 8.28
CA THR A 265 11.43 21.67 7.50
C THR A 265 10.70 22.80 6.78
N GLY A 266 9.39 22.97 7.01
CA GLY A 266 8.57 24.04 6.46
C GLY A 266 8.36 23.96 4.94
N ARG A 267 8.48 22.78 4.34
CA ARG A 267 8.32 22.57 2.88
C ARG A 267 6.87 22.34 2.48
N VAL A 268 6.10 21.72 3.37
CA VAL A 268 4.70 21.35 3.19
C VAL A 268 3.88 21.90 4.35
N GLN A 269 2.64 22.27 4.08
CA GLN A 269 1.63 22.73 5.06
C GLN A 269 0.48 21.74 5.21
N GLU A 270 0.21 20.93 4.19
CA GLU A 270 -0.87 19.93 4.18
C GLU A 270 -0.35 18.63 3.59
N THR A 271 -0.59 17.51 4.26
CA THR A 271 -0.39 16.18 3.69
C THR A 271 -1.73 15.46 3.61
N VAL A 272 -2.03 14.86 2.47
CA VAL A 272 -3.20 14.00 2.30
C VAL A 272 -2.78 12.59 1.93
N PHE A 273 -3.19 11.63 2.76
CA PHE A 273 -2.98 10.21 2.57
C PHE A 273 -4.24 9.57 1.98
N HIS A 274 -4.09 8.86 0.85
CA HIS A 274 -5.18 8.19 0.17
C HIS A 274 -5.10 6.68 0.41
N CYS A 275 -5.87 6.20 1.40
CA CYS A 275 -5.95 4.79 1.76
C CYS A 275 -6.95 4.01 0.88
N LYS A 276 -6.83 2.68 0.87
CA LYS A 276 -7.85 1.79 0.32
C LYS A 276 -9.04 1.69 1.30
N THR A 277 -10.24 1.57 0.77
CA THR A 277 -11.48 1.55 1.60
C THR A 277 -11.89 0.16 2.07
N ILE A 278 -11.17 -0.88 1.64
CA ILE A 278 -11.43 -2.29 1.93
C ILE A 278 -10.09 -3.04 2.03
N PRO A 279 -10.05 -4.23 2.66
CA PRO A 279 -8.86 -5.08 2.62
C PRO A 279 -8.49 -5.37 1.17
N TRP A 280 -7.31 -4.94 0.76
CA TRP A 280 -6.92 -4.89 -0.64
C TRP A 280 -5.49 -5.38 -0.80
N PHE A 281 -5.25 -6.22 -1.82
CA PHE A 281 -3.93 -6.76 -2.18
C PHE A 281 -3.04 -7.17 -0.98
N VAL A 282 -3.66 -7.80 0.03
CA VAL A 282 -3.03 -8.29 1.26
C VAL A 282 -2.57 -7.15 2.18
N SER A 283 -1.56 -6.39 1.78
CA SER A 283 -0.87 -5.45 2.66
C SER A 283 -1.27 -3.99 2.49
N ASP A 284 -2.13 -3.66 1.52
CA ASP A 284 -2.48 -2.27 1.27
C ASP A 284 -3.08 -1.57 2.50
N THR A 285 -2.69 -0.30 2.67
CA THR A 285 -3.12 0.53 3.78
C THR A 285 -4.60 0.88 3.70
N MET A 286 -5.34 0.53 4.75
CA MET A 286 -6.67 1.05 5.08
C MET A 286 -6.60 2.13 6.17
N PRO A 287 -7.65 2.94 6.38
CA PRO A 287 -7.72 3.88 7.50
C PRO A 287 -7.44 3.23 8.86
N SER A 288 -7.94 2.00 9.09
CA SER A 288 -7.70 1.24 10.33
C SER A 288 -6.23 0.87 10.54
N ASP A 289 -5.47 0.62 9.47
CA ASP A 289 -4.03 0.33 9.57
C ASP A 289 -3.25 1.59 9.93
N PHE A 290 -3.67 2.73 9.36
CA PHE A 290 -3.09 4.04 9.66
C PHE A 290 -3.30 4.42 11.12
N GLU A 291 -4.54 4.32 11.63
CA GLU A 291 -4.87 4.57 13.03
C GLU A 291 -4.13 3.62 13.97
N TRP A 292 -4.06 2.34 13.63
CA TRP A 292 -3.32 1.36 14.40
C TRP A 292 -1.83 1.70 14.46
N LEU A 293 -1.22 2.06 13.33
CA LEU A 293 0.19 2.43 13.27
C LEU A 293 0.48 3.65 14.16
N LEU A 294 -0.33 4.71 14.07
CA LEU A 294 -0.15 5.89 14.94
C LEU A 294 -0.28 5.52 16.42
N THR A 295 -1.27 4.72 16.77
CA THR A 295 -1.46 4.24 18.15
C THR A 295 -0.24 3.43 18.63
N ALA A 296 0.31 2.57 17.76
CA ALA A 296 1.50 1.78 18.08
C ALA A 296 2.74 2.66 18.29
N LEU A 297 2.88 3.76 17.54
CA LEU A 297 3.98 4.71 17.69
C LEU A 297 3.83 5.60 18.93
N GLU A 298 2.61 5.99 19.30
CA GLU A 298 2.32 6.80 20.50
C GLU A 298 2.57 6.04 21.80
N ASP A 299 2.28 4.73 21.83
CA ASP A 299 2.55 3.87 22.98
C ASP A 299 3.40 2.64 22.60
N PRO A 300 4.74 2.80 22.57
CA PRO A 300 5.67 1.71 22.31
C PRO A 300 5.69 0.61 23.38
N SER A 301 4.97 0.77 24.49
CA SER A 301 4.83 -0.29 25.50
C SER A 301 3.80 -1.35 25.09
N ASN A 302 2.88 -1.01 24.17
CA ASN A 302 1.95 -1.94 23.53
C ASN A 302 2.51 -2.59 22.25
N PHE A 303 3.80 -2.35 21.95
CA PHE A 303 4.59 -3.12 20.99
C PHE A 303 5.09 -4.44 21.60
#